data_AF-A0A0H2UEQ1-F1
#
_entry.id   AF-A0A0H2UEQ1-F1
#
_cell.length_a   1.000
_cell.length_b   1.000
_cell.length_c   1.000
_cell.angle_alpha   90.00
_cell.angle_beta   90.00
_cell.angle_gamma   90.00
#
_symmetry.space_group_name_H-M   'P 1'
#
loop_
_entity.id
_entity.type
_entity.pdbx_description
1 polymer ?
#
loop_
_entity_poly.entity_id
_entity_poly.type
_entity_poly.pdbx_seq_one_letter_code
_entity_poly.pdbx_strand_id
1 'polypeptide(L)'
;MSEQQEHSRETKPGDYLDWERLPPGGPLNRYSAKITRGHDFPGAQAMLYASGVPNKEMMKNAPQVGIATVWWEGNPCNTHLLDLGKIVKKAVLKQDMLAWQYNTVGVSDAITMGGEGMRFSLQTREIIADSIETVTCAQHHDANVSIPGCDKNMPGVVIAAARHNRPFLMIYGGTINKGHSELLGRPINISTCYEASGAYIYGKLKPCANAPKVNGADPTPSDVMDDIERHACPGAGACGGMYTANTMSTAIEAMGLCLPGSSSYPATSPEKAREC
;
A
#
# COMPACT_ATOMS: atom_id res chain seq x y z
N MET A 1 16.87 -25.76 -42.80
CA MET A 1 17.57 -25.07 -41.71
C MET A 1 17.51 -23.58 -42.04
N SER A 2 16.56 -22.85 -41.46
CA SER A 2 16.50 -21.39 -41.57
C SER A 2 16.85 -20.84 -40.20
N GLU A 3 18.02 -20.22 -40.08
CA GLU A 3 18.44 -19.49 -38.89
C GLU A 3 17.46 -18.34 -38.65
N GLN A 4 16.78 -18.37 -37.49
CA GLN A 4 16.07 -17.21 -36.99
C GLN A 4 17.13 -16.21 -36.53
N GLN A 5 17.27 -15.09 -37.24
CA GLN A 5 18.04 -13.95 -36.78
C GLN A 5 17.41 -13.41 -35.49
N GLU A 6 18.10 -13.57 -34.36
CA GLU A 6 17.84 -12.83 -33.14
C GLU A 6 18.00 -11.33 -33.43
N HIS A 7 16.88 -10.62 -33.50
CA HIS A 7 16.88 -9.18 -33.57
C HIS A 7 17.17 -8.63 -32.16
N SER A 8 18.45 -8.50 -31.80
CA SER A 8 18.83 -7.72 -30.62
C SER A 8 18.43 -6.27 -30.87
N ARG A 9 17.39 -5.77 -30.19
CA ARG A 9 17.10 -4.34 -30.17
C ARG A 9 18.28 -3.64 -29.50
N GLU A 10 19.13 -3.00 -30.30
CA GLU A 10 20.09 -2.03 -29.78
C GLU A 10 19.30 -0.88 -29.13
N THR A 11 19.47 -0.70 -27.83
CA THR A 11 18.89 0.41 -27.07
C THR A 11 19.52 1.71 -27.56
N LYS A 12 18.72 2.63 -28.08
CA LYS A 12 19.22 3.93 -28.54
C LYS A 12 19.39 4.87 -27.34
N PRO A 13 20.39 5.76 -27.34
CA PRO A 13 20.47 6.85 -26.37
C PRO A 13 19.18 7.68 -26.42
N GLY A 14 18.42 7.71 -25.33
CA GLY A 14 17.11 8.37 -25.24
C GLY A 14 15.89 7.45 -25.12
N ASP A 15 16.04 6.13 -25.28
CA ASP A 15 14.92 5.18 -25.09
C ASP A 15 14.52 5.01 -23.61
N TYR A 16 15.41 5.40 -22.69
CA TYR A 16 15.20 5.39 -21.25
C TYR A 16 15.63 6.73 -20.63
N LEU A 17 14.99 7.12 -19.53
CA LEU A 17 15.46 8.22 -18.70
C LEU A 17 16.86 7.88 -18.18
N ASP A 18 17.85 8.68 -18.56
CA ASP A 18 19.23 8.50 -18.12
C ASP A 18 19.38 9.11 -16.73
N TRP A 19 19.10 8.29 -15.71
CA TRP A 19 19.31 8.69 -14.33
C TRP A 19 20.80 8.72 -14.03
N GLU A 20 21.28 9.79 -13.41
CA GLU A 20 22.63 9.86 -12.88
C GLU A 20 22.85 8.69 -11.91
N ARG A 21 23.54 7.64 -12.38
CA ARG A 21 23.86 6.47 -11.56
C ARG A 21 25.04 6.82 -10.68
N LEU A 22 24.74 7.13 -9.42
CA LEU A 22 25.78 7.45 -8.45
C LEU A 22 26.65 6.20 -8.19
N PRO A 23 27.99 6.32 -8.29
CA PRO A 23 28.90 5.17 -8.24
C PRO A 23 28.73 4.37 -6.93
N PRO A 24 29.00 3.05 -6.92
CA PRO A 24 29.01 2.28 -5.69
C PRO A 24 30.06 2.82 -4.71
N GLY A 25 29.74 2.82 -3.41
CA GLY A 25 30.53 3.51 -2.38
C GLY A 25 30.23 5.01 -2.28
N GLY A 26 30.50 5.61 -1.12
CA GLY A 26 30.24 7.04 -0.85
C GLY A 26 29.15 7.28 0.21
N PRO A 27 28.84 8.55 0.51
CA PRO A 27 27.86 8.93 1.52
C PRO A 27 26.47 8.36 1.20
N LEU A 28 25.71 7.99 2.24
CA LEU A 28 24.35 7.47 2.10
C LEU A 28 23.34 8.57 1.76
N ASN A 29 23.61 9.82 2.16
CA ASN A 29 22.72 10.97 2.02
C ASN A 29 22.86 11.70 0.66
N ARG A 30 22.86 10.92 -0.42
CA ARG A 30 23.17 11.34 -1.79
C ARG A 30 22.31 12.50 -2.31
N TYR A 31 21.03 12.51 -1.98
CA TYR A 31 20.06 13.52 -2.40
C TYR A 31 19.89 14.59 -1.34
N SER A 32 19.73 14.19 -0.07
CA SER A 32 19.44 15.14 1.01
C SER A 32 20.62 16.07 1.30
N ALA A 33 21.85 15.66 1.00
CA ALA A 33 23.04 16.53 1.01
C ALA A 33 22.86 17.80 0.17
N LYS A 34 22.00 17.79 -0.87
CA LYS A 34 21.70 18.98 -1.66
C LYS A 34 21.19 20.13 -0.80
N ILE A 35 20.30 19.83 0.15
CA ILE A 35 19.67 20.83 1.03
C ILE A 35 20.34 20.92 2.40
N THR A 36 21.17 19.94 2.76
CA THR A 36 21.84 19.92 4.06
C THR A 36 23.32 20.28 4.00
N ARG A 37 24.01 20.28 2.86
CA ARG A 37 25.46 20.62 2.81
C ARG A 37 25.73 22.07 3.21
N GLY A 38 26.79 22.26 4.00
CA GLY A 38 27.32 23.60 4.33
C GLY A 38 26.24 24.57 4.82
N HIS A 39 26.23 25.77 4.25
CA HIS A 39 25.20 26.79 4.47
C HIS A 39 24.43 27.10 3.18
N ASP A 40 24.41 26.16 2.22
CA ASP A 40 23.87 26.37 0.87
C ASP A 40 22.35 26.66 0.91
N PHE A 41 21.62 26.03 1.84
CA PHE A 41 20.16 26.16 2.01
C PHE A 41 19.77 26.39 3.48
N PRO A 42 20.00 27.59 4.04
CA PRO A 42 19.77 27.85 5.47
C PRO A 42 18.29 27.77 5.86
N GLY A 43 17.37 28.14 4.95
CA GLY A 43 15.92 28.01 5.18
C GLY A 43 15.47 26.56 5.31
N ALA A 44 15.95 25.67 4.43
CA ALA A 44 15.65 24.24 4.51
C ALA A 44 16.18 23.63 5.81
N GLN A 45 17.41 23.98 6.19
CA GLN A 45 18.01 23.50 7.44
C GLN A 45 17.27 23.99 8.69
N ALA A 46 16.80 25.24 8.70
CA ALA A 46 15.98 25.76 9.80
C ALA A 46 14.65 25.00 9.93
N MET A 47 13.97 24.73 8.81
CA MET A 47 12.73 23.94 8.79
C MET A 47 12.95 22.48 9.22
N LEU A 48 14.08 21.88 8.84
CA LEU A 48 14.46 20.53 9.27
C LEU A 48 14.69 20.46 10.79
N TYR A 49 15.37 21.45 11.38
CA TYR A 49 15.49 21.53 12.84
C TYR A 49 14.13 21.68 13.51
N ALA A 50 13.27 22.57 13.02
CA ALA A 50 11.92 22.75 13.55
C ALA A 50 11.06 21.48 13.44
N SER A 51 11.31 20.66 12.41
CA SER A 51 10.64 19.37 12.19
C SER A 51 11.17 18.23 13.07
N GLY A 52 12.23 18.49 13.86
CA GLY A 52 12.74 17.55 14.86
C GLY A 52 14.05 16.85 14.50
N VAL A 53 14.84 17.37 13.56
CA VAL A 53 16.23 16.89 13.39
C VAL A 53 17.02 17.21 14.67
N PRO A 54 17.66 16.23 15.33
CA PRO A 54 18.14 16.40 16.70
C PRO A 54 19.43 17.25 16.80
N ASN A 55 20.31 17.20 15.80
CA ASN A 55 21.55 17.96 15.80
C ASN A 55 22.12 18.17 14.39
N LYS A 56 23.14 19.02 14.30
CA LYS A 56 23.82 19.35 13.03
C LYS A 56 24.43 18.11 12.38
N GLU A 57 25.07 17.24 13.14
CA GLU A 57 25.75 16.06 12.59
C GLU A 57 24.79 15.13 11.86
N MET A 58 23.66 14.78 12.50
CA MET A 58 22.60 14.00 11.86
C MET A 58 22.05 14.70 10.62
N MET A 59 21.79 16.01 10.68
CA MET A 59 21.32 16.76 9.52
C MET A 59 22.29 16.67 8.33
N LYS A 60 23.61 16.75 8.58
CA LYS A 60 24.63 16.80 7.53
C LYS A 60 24.96 15.44 6.95
N ASN A 61 24.80 14.35 7.72
CA ASN A 61 25.38 13.05 7.37
C ASN A 61 24.35 11.91 7.27
N ALA A 62 23.24 11.97 8.01
CA ALA A 62 22.26 10.90 8.01
C ALA A 62 21.42 10.93 6.72
N PRO A 63 21.17 9.79 6.07
CA PRO A 63 20.22 9.73 4.96
C PRO A 63 18.80 9.98 5.48
N GLN A 64 17.98 10.59 4.64
CA GLN A 64 16.58 10.92 4.93
C GLN A 64 15.66 9.95 4.19
N VAL A 65 14.89 9.15 4.93
CA VAL A 65 13.97 8.16 4.39
C VAL A 65 12.55 8.70 4.44
N GLY A 66 11.91 8.82 3.28
CA GLY A 66 10.49 9.14 3.18
C GLY A 66 9.64 7.88 3.36
N ILE A 67 8.75 7.87 4.35
CA ILE A 67 7.82 6.76 4.62
C ILE A 67 6.43 7.16 4.11
N ALA A 68 6.05 6.66 2.94
CA ALA A 68 4.80 6.99 2.27
C ALA A 68 3.70 5.98 2.63
N THR A 69 2.81 6.34 3.54
CA THR A 69 1.61 5.54 3.81
C THR A 69 0.50 5.89 2.82
N VAL A 70 -0.42 4.94 2.58
CA VAL A 70 -1.69 5.19 1.87
C VAL A 70 -2.86 5.07 2.85
N TRP A 71 -2.69 5.63 4.04
CA TRP A 71 -3.65 5.55 5.15
C TRP A 71 -4.84 6.49 4.93
N TRP A 72 -6.02 6.02 5.30
CA TRP A 72 -7.22 6.82 5.57
C TRP A 72 -8.24 5.94 6.30
N GLU A 73 -9.20 6.55 7.01
CA GLU A 73 -10.02 5.84 8.00
C GLU A 73 -11.23 5.11 7.41
N GLY A 74 -11.74 5.53 6.25
CA GLY A 74 -12.99 5.02 5.68
C GLY A 74 -12.86 3.74 4.84
N ASN A 75 -11.73 3.02 4.91
CA ASN A 75 -11.54 1.75 4.22
C ASN A 75 -10.68 0.78 5.03
N PRO A 76 -11.17 -0.44 5.32
CA PRO A 76 -10.42 -1.43 6.09
C PRO A 76 -9.07 -1.80 5.46
N CYS A 77 -8.92 -1.66 4.14
CA CYS A 77 -7.63 -1.91 3.48
C CYS A 77 -6.52 -0.95 3.93
N ASN A 78 -6.88 0.23 4.46
CA ASN A 78 -5.96 1.34 4.68
C ASN A 78 -5.92 1.85 6.13
N THR A 79 -6.90 1.50 6.97
CA THR A 79 -7.07 2.11 8.31
C THR A 79 -5.88 1.90 9.25
N HIS A 80 -5.18 0.77 9.14
CA HIS A 80 -4.05 0.41 10.00
C HIS A 80 -2.69 0.92 9.50
N LEU A 81 -2.61 1.45 8.27
CA LEU A 81 -1.33 1.77 7.62
C LEU A 81 -0.60 2.94 8.31
N LEU A 82 -1.33 3.84 9.00
CA LEU A 82 -0.73 4.91 9.79
C LEU A 82 0.18 4.34 10.89
N ASP A 83 -0.30 3.32 11.58
CA ASP A 83 0.42 2.71 12.69
C ASP A 83 1.57 1.83 12.21
N LEU A 84 1.41 1.12 11.08
CA LEU A 84 2.53 0.44 10.42
C LEU A 84 3.63 1.45 10.06
N GLY A 85 3.27 2.62 9.51
CA GLY A 85 4.24 3.68 9.22
C GLY A 85 4.96 4.22 10.46
N LYS A 86 4.29 4.27 11.63
CA LYS A 86 4.94 4.63 12.90
C LYS A 86 5.94 3.57 13.36
N ILE A 87 5.67 2.28 13.11
CA ILE A 87 6.59 1.19 13.43
C ILE A 87 7.83 1.29 12.53
N VAL A 88 7.65 1.42 11.22
CA VAL A 88 8.72 1.61 10.24
C VAL A 88 9.57 2.83 10.58
N LYS A 89 8.93 3.95 10.95
CA LYS A 89 9.63 5.17 11.38
C LYS A 89 10.58 4.89 12.55
N LYS A 90 10.12 4.15 13.57
CA LYS A 90 10.94 3.77 14.71
C LYS A 90 12.09 2.85 14.30
N ALA A 91 11.86 1.92 13.37
CA ALA A 91 12.89 1.00 12.87
C ALA A 91 14.00 1.76 12.11
N VAL A 92 13.62 2.69 11.22
CA VAL A 92 14.57 3.53 10.48
C VAL A 92 15.40 4.42 11.41
N LEU A 93 14.77 5.05 12.41
CA LEU A 93 15.47 5.88 13.41
C LEU A 93 16.51 5.08 14.22
N LYS A 94 16.26 3.79 14.48
CA LYS A 94 17.21 2.91 15.18
C LYS A 94 18.46 2.58 14.36
N GLN A 95 18.45 2.85 13.06
CA GLN A 95 19.58 2.66 12.14
C GLN A 95 20.33 3.98 11.89
N ASP A 96 20.21 4.97 12.78
CA ASP A 96 20.83 6.30 12.69
C ASP A 96 20.49 7.08 11.41
N MET A 97 19.30 6.83 10.85
CA MET A 97 18.74 7.53 9.69
C MET A 97 17.61 8.47 10.11
N LEU A 98 17.36 9.53 9.33
CA LEU A 98 16.20 10.39 9.53
C LEU A 98 14.98 9.79 8.82
N ALA A 99 13.80 9.87 9.45
CA ALA A 99 12.59 9.20 8.98
C ALA A 99 11.38 10.15 8.93
N TRP A 100 10.88 10.41 7.73
CA TRP A 100 9.79 11.34 7.46
C TRP A 100 8.55 10.59 6.99
N GLN A 101 7.63 10.32 7.91
CA GLN A 101 6.34 9.74 7.56
C GLN A 101 5.42 10.81 6.96
N TYR A 102 4.88 10.52 5.78
CA TYR A 102 3.86 11.29 5.11
C TYR A 102 2.84 10.34 4.47
N ASN A 103 1.78 10.90 3.89
CA ASN A 103 0.67 10.10 3.37
C ASN A 103 0.25 10.57 1.97
N THR A 104 -0.28 9.65 1.17
CA THR A 104 -0.97 9.94 -0.09
C THR A 104 -2.39 9.40 -0.08
N VAL A 105 -3.18 9.73 -1.10
CA VAL A 105 -4.60 9.39 -1.21
C VAL A 105 -4.82 7.92 -1.60
N GLY A 106 -6.03 7.41 -1.32
CA GLY A 106 -6.50 6.13 -1.81
C GLY A 106 -8.01 6.10 -1.95
N VAL A 107 -8.54 5.14 -2.71
CA VAL A 107 -9.98 4.91 -2.88
C VAL A 107 -10.26 3.43 -2.64
N SER A 108 -11.46 3.14 -2.12
CA SER A 108 -11.93 1.76 -1.93
C SER A 108 -12.70 1.28 -3.14
N ASP A 109 -12.14 0.32 -3.87
CA ASP A 109 -12.82 -0.33 -4.99
C ASP A 109 -14.07 -1.08 -4.50
N ALA A 110 -14.02 -1.67 -3.31
CA ALA A 110 -15.14 -2.40 -2.73
C ALA A 110 -16.36 -1.49 -2.46
N ILE A 111 -16.12 -0.29 -1.91
CA ILE A 111 -17.19 0.68 -1.61
C ILE A 111 -17.75 1.31 -2.89
N THR A 112 -16.89 1.61 -3.87
CA THR A 112 -17.29 2.32 -5.08
C THR A 112 -17.87 1.41 -6.17
N MET A 113 -17.80 0.08 -5.98
CA MET A 113 -18.29 -0.90 -6.93
C MET A 113 -19.76 -0.70 -7.28
N GLY A 114 -20.08 -0.66 -8.57
CA GLY A 114 -21.45 -0.46 -9.06
C GLY A 114 -21.96 0.99 -9.02
N GLY A 115 -21.21 1.94 -8.45
CA GLY A 115 -21.55 3.36 -8.40
C GLY A 115 -20.70 4.24 -9.31
N GLU A 116 -21.05 5.53 -9.41
CA GLU A 116 -20.29 6.51 -10.20
C GLU A 116 -18.85 6.71 -9.72
N GLY A 117 -18.61 6.47 -8.42
CA GLY A 117 -17.28 6.55 -7.80
C GLY A 117 -16.24 5.64 -8.44
N MET A 118 -16.65 4.53 -9.07
CA MET A 118 -15.72 3.60 -9.73
C MET A 118 -14.91 4.26 -10.86
N ARG A 119 -15.45 5.32 -11.47
CA ARG A 119 -14.73 6.15 -12.47
C ARG A 119 -13.43 6.75 -11.93
N PHE A 120 -13.33 6.90 -10.61
CA PHE A 120 -12.18 7.46 -9.93
C PHE A 120 -11.22 6.40 -9.39
N SER A 121 -11.49 5.11 -9.53
CA SER A 121 -10.60 4.03 -9.03
C SER A 121 -9.26 4.04 -9.77
N LEU A 122 -9.22 3.68 -11.06
CA LEU A 122 -7.96 3.44 -11.77
C LEU A 122 -7.03 4.67 -11.79
N GLN A 123 -7.58 5.87 -11.98
CA GLN A 123 -6.82 7.10 -12.01
C GLN A 123 -6.13 7.43 -10.67
N THR A 124 -6.61 6.89 -9.53
CA THR A 124 -5.90 7.06 -8.24
C THR A 124 -4.50 6.46 -8.26
N ARG A 125 -4.23 5.47 -9.12
CA ARG A 125 -2.88 4.93 -9.34
C ARG A 125 -1.89 6.02 -9.74
N GLU A 126 -2.30 6.90 -10.65
CA GLU A 126 -1.46 8.00 -11.14
C GLU A 126 -1.30 9.07 -10.07
N ILE A 127 -2.37 9.44 -9.36
CA ILE A 127 -2.29 10.42 -8.28
C ILE A 127 -1.34 9.95 -7.18
N ILE A 128 -1.39 8.67 -6.82
CA ILE A 128 -0.47 8.05 -5.84
C ILE A 128 0.97 8.14 -6.34
N ALA A 129 1.20 7.80 -7.62
CA ALA A 129 2.52 7.85 -8.22
C ALA A 129 3.08 9.28 -8.18
N ASP A 130 2.32 10.25 -8.70
CA ASP A 130 2.68 11.67 -8.78
C ASP A 130 2.90 12.26 -7.39
N SER A 131 2.08 11.87 -6.40
CA SER A 131 2.16 12.36 -5.03
C SER A 131 3.44 11.91 -4.33
N ILE A 132 3.81 10.62 -4.45
CA ILE A 132 5.03 10.07 -3.84
C ILE A 132 6.27 10.61 -4.57
N GLU A 133 6.24 10.68 -5.90
CA GLU A 133 7.30 11.29 -6.71
C GLU A 133 7.53 12.75 -6.29
N THR A 134 6.46 13.54 -6.17
CA THR A 134 6.52 14.95 -5.77
C THR A 134 7.19 15.11 -4.42
N VAL A 135 6.75 14.39 -3.39
CA VAL A 135 7.31 14.53 -2.04
C VAL A 135 8.75 14.01 -1.99
N THR A 136 9.03 12.84 -2.56
CA THR A 136 10.37 12.24 -2.54
C THR A 136 11.39 13.12 -3.26
N CYS A 137 11.03 13.65 -4.42
CA CYS A 137 11.92 14.50 -5.21
C CYS A 137 12.09 15.90 -4.59
N ALA A 138 10.99 16.56 -4.21
CA ALA A 138 11.04 17.93 -3.66
C ALA A 138 11.73 18.00 -2.29
N GLN A 139 11.53 16.98 -1.43
CA GLN A 139 12.15 16.92 -0.11
C GLN A 139 13.55 16.27 -0.13
N HIS A 140 14.05 15.91 -1.31
CA HIS A 140 15.37 15.29 -1.46
C HIS A 140 15.58 14.03 -0.60
N HIS A 141 14.53 13.23 -0.39
CA HIS A 141 14.64 11.96 0.36
C HIS A 141 15.61 10.99 -0.33
N ASP A 142 16.52 10.40 0.42
CA ASP A 142 17.53 9.47 -0.11
C ASP A 142 16.95 8.09 -0.43
N ALA A 143 15.88 7.70 0.25
CA ALA A 143 15.17 6.44 0.06
C ALA A 143 13.66 6.61 0.30
N ASN A 144 12.86 5.68 -0.22
CA ASN A 144 11.43 5.62 0.03
C ASN A 144 10.99 4.24 0.53
N VAL A 145 10.26 4.23 1.64
CA VAL A 145 9.50 3.04 2.07
C VAL A 145 8.03 3.35 1.87
N SER A 146 7.35 2.56 1.05
CA SER A 146 5.93 2.75 0.75
C SER A 146 5.09 1.66 1.37
N ILE A 147 3.97 2.05 1.98
CA ILE A 147 3.07 1.15 2.71
C ILE A 147 1.67 1.24 2.08
N PRO A 148 1.43 0.56 0.94
CA PRO A 148 0.12 0.47 0.29
C PRO A 148 -0.73 -0.67 0.86
N GLY A 149 -2.06 -0.56 0.78
CA GLY A 149 -2.98 -1.58 1.29
C GLY A 149 -4.13 -1.98 0.37
N CYS A 150 -4.51 -1.16 -0.60
CA CYS A 150 -5.65 -1.41 -1.49
C CYS A 150 -5.22 -1.48 -2.97
N ASP A 151 -6.11 -2.02 -3.80
CA ASP A 151 -5.92 -2.41 -5.21
C ASP A 151 -4.94 -1.52 -6.00
N LYS A 152 -5.28 -0.25 -6.23
CA LYS A 152 -4.49 0.69 -7.05
C LYS A 152 -3.28 1.27 -6.34
N ASN A 153 -3.15 1.07 -5.02
CA ASN A 153 -2.05 1.62 -4.23
C ASN A 153 -0.72 0.96 -4.60
N MET A 154 -0.68 -0.38 -4.61
CA MET A 154 0.54 -1.15 -4.89
C MET A 154 1.20 -0.78 -6.22
N PRO A 155 0.51 -0.77 -7.38
CA PRO A 155 1.13 -0.31 -8.61
C PRO A 155 1.49 1.18 -8.57
N GLY A 156 0.70 2.04 -7.91
CA GLY A 156 1.01 3.47 -7.81
C GLY A 156 2.33 3.75 -7.12
N VAL A 157 2.62 3.08 -5.99
CA VAL A 157 3.89 3.26 -5.27
C VAL A 157 5.09 2.71 -6.05
N VAL A 158 4.91 1.63 -6.80
CA VAL A 158 5.98 1.05 -7.64
C VAL A 158 6.27 1.93 -8.86
N ILE A 159 5.24 2.54 -9.47
CA ILE A 159 5.44 3.52 -10.54
C ILE A 159 6.23 4.72 -10.02
N ALA A 160 5.89 5.27 -8.84
CA ALA A 160 6.68 6.34 -8.22
C ALA A 160 8.15 5.92 -8.03
N ALA A 161 8.38 4.72 -7.50
CA ALA A 161 9.72 4.16 -7.28
C ALA A 161 10.53 4.08 -8.57
N ALA A 162 9.93 3.56 -9.63
CA ALA A 162 10.56 3.47 -10.94
C ALA A 162 10.86 4.86 -11.53
N ARG A 163 10.00 5.85 -11.30
CA ARG A 163 10.21 7.23 -11.76
C ARG A 163 11.29 7.95 -11.00
N HIS A 164 11.36 7.88 -9.67
CA HIS A 164 12.42 8.60 -8.95
C HIS A 164 13.75 7.82 -8.90
N ASN A 165 13.72 6.50 -9.14
CA ASN A 165 14.88 5.60 -9.18
C ASN A 165 15.85 5.75 -7.99
N ARG A 166 15.29 5.74 -6.77
CA ARG A 166 16.02 5.80 -5.49
C ARG A 166 15.81 4.49 -4.74
N PRO A 167 16.68 4.12 -3.77
CA PRO A 167 16.45 2.96 -2.91
C PRO A 167 15.01 2.92 -2.40
N PHE A 168 14.34 1.80 -2.64
CA PHE A 168 12.90 1.65 -2.43
C PHE A 168 12.58 0.29 -1.81
N LEU A 169 11.61 0.28 -0.90
CA LEU A 169 11.00 -0.94 -0.37
C LEU A 169 9.48 -0.74 -0.27
N MET A 170 8.71 -1.71 -0.76
CA MET A 170 7.27 -1.77 -0.50
C MET A 170 6.98 -2.72 0.66
N ILE A 171 6.16 -2.27 1.60
CA ILE A 171 5.60 -3.11 2.67
C ILE A 171 4.10 -3.22 2.41
N TYR A 172 3.63 -4.38 1.97
CA TYR A 172 2.20 -4.58 1.76
C TYR A 172 1.46 -4.51 3.09
N GLY A 173 0.34 -3.79 3.15
CA GLY A 173 -0.47 -3.64 4.36
C GLY A 173 -1.03 -4.96 4.90
N GLY A 174 -1.13 -6.00 4.08
CA GLY A 174 -1.63 -7.31 4.48
C GLY A 174 -3.11 -7.53 4.16
N THR A 175 -3.47 -8.80 4.06
CA THR A 175 -4.83 -9.23 3.71
C THR A 175 -5.75 -9.27 4.94
N ILE A 176 -7.05 -9.08 4.73
CA ILE A 176 -8.10 -9.18 5.75
C ILE A 176 -8.35 -10.65 6.10
N ASN A 177 -8.73 -10.91 7.36
CA ASN A 177 -9.23 -12.22 7.75
C ASN A 177 -10.60 -12.51 7.13
N LYS A 178 -10.94 -13.80 7.00
CA LYS A 178 -12.26 -14.22 6.51
C LYS A 178 -13.35 -13.87 7.53
N GLY A 179 -14.48 -13.38 7.03
CA GLY A 179 -15.71 -13.24 7.79
C GLY A 179 -16.43 -14.58 7.98
N HIS A 180 -17.46 -14.59 8.82
CA HIS A 180 -18.35 -15.73 9.00
C HIS A 180 -19.79 -15.26 9.14
N SER A 181 -20.70 -15.87 8.40
CA SER A 181 -22.14 -15.61 8.51
C SER A 181 -22.78 -16.76 9.26
N GLU A 182 -23.46 -16.44 10.37
CA GLU A 182 -24.22 -17.43 11.15
C GLU A 182 -25.46 -17.89 10.38
N LEU A 183 -26.08 -16.99 9.62
CA LEU A 183 -27.29 -17.31 8.88
C LEU A 183 -27.01 -18.12 7.62
N LEU A 184 -25.82 -18.02 7.01
CA LEU A 184 -25.38 -18.91 5.93
C LEU A 184 -24.57 -20.12 6.44
N GLY A 185 -24.13 -20.11 7.70
CA GLY A 185 -23.35 -21.18 8.32
C GLY A 185 -22.00 -21.44 7.64
N ARG A 186 -21.40 -20.41 7.03
CA ARG A 186 -20.15 -20.55 6.26
C ARG A 186 -19.26 -19.30 6.34
N PRO A 187 -17.96 -19.45 6.02
CA PRO A 187 -17.09 -18.30 5.79
C PRO A 187 -17.61 -17.42 4.64
N ILE A 188 -17.48 -16.11 4.81
CA ILE A 188 -17.90 -15.09 3.87
C ILE A 188 -16.81 -14.01 3.69
N ASN A 189 -16.95 -13.20 2.66
CA ASN A 189 -16.04 -12.13 2.28
C ASN A 189 -16.79 -11.11 1.42
N ILE A 190 -16.09 -10.08 0.94
CA ILE A 190 -16.69 -9.03 0.10
C ILE A 190 -17.36 -9.55 -1.18
N SER A 191 -16.85 -10.62 -1.82
CA SER A 191 -17.51 -11.17 -3.01
C SER A 191 -18.84 -11.83 -2.67
N THR A 192 -18.96 -12.38 -1.46
CA THR A 192 -20.24 -12.92 -0.97
C THR A 192 -21.30 -11.84 -0.90
N CYS A 193 -20.97 -10.59 -0.55
CA CYS A 193 -21.91 -9.47 -0.58
C CYS A 193 -22.49 -9.24 -1.99
N TYR A 194 -21.63 -9.26 -3.01
CA TYR A 194 -22.06 -9.06 -4.40
C TYR A 194 -22.92 -10.22 -4.91
N GLU A 195 -22.54 -11.46 -4.62
CA GLU A 195 -23.32 -12.65 -4.98
C GLU A 195 -24.68 -12.68 -4.26
N ALA A 196 -24.68 -12.34 -2.97
CA ALA A 196 -25.89 -12.28 -2.15
C ALA A 196 -26.85 -11.20 -2.64
N SER A 197 -26.35 -10.02 -3.05
CA SER A 197 -27.16 -8.96 -3.64
C SER A 197 -27.95 -9.45 -4.86
N GLY A 198 -27.28 -10.17 -5.78
CA GLY A 198 -27.95 -10.82 -6.90
C GLY A 198 -28.98 -11.86 -6.43
N ALA A 199 -28.60 -12.77 -5.54
CA ALA A 199 -29.50 -13.79 -5.02
C ALA A 199 -30.74 -13.20 -4.32
N TYR A 200 -30.59 -12.09 -3.62
CA TYR A 200 -31.68 -11.38 -2.95
C TYR A 200 -32.68 -10.80 -3.95
N ILE A 201 -32.19 -10.10 -4.98
CA ILE A 201 -33.03 -9.51 -6.04
C ILE A 201 -33.83 -10.60 -6.79
N TYR A 202 -33.24 -11.77 -7.03
CA TYR A 202 -33.92 -12.89 -7.70
C TYR A 202 -34.75 -13.77 -6.75
N GLY A 203 -34.90 -13.42 -5.47
CA GLY A 203 -35.66 -14.22 -4.50
C GLY A 203 -35.06 -15.60 -4.21
N LYS A 204 -33.74 -15.74 -4.40
CA LYS A 204 -32.98 -16.99 -4.22
C LYS A 204 -32.13 -17.01 -2.95
N LEU A 205 -31.94 -15.87 -2.27
CA LEU A 205 -31.20 -15.81 -1.01
C LEU A 205 -32.00 -16.50 0.10
N LYS A 206 -31.39 -17.49 0.76
CA LYS A 206 -32.01 -18.27 1.82
C LYS A 206 -31.02 -18.49 2.96
N PRO A 207 -31.51 -18.55 4.21
CA PRO A 207 -30.69 -18.97 5.34
C PRO A 207 -30.31 -20.46 5.20
N CYS A 208 -29.27 -20.88 5.92
CA CYS A 208 -28.92 -22.28 6.06
C CYS A 208 -29.96 -23.04 6.89
N ALA A 209 -29.99 -24.37 6.75
CA ALA A 209 -31.03 -25.21 7.38
C ALA A 209 -31.05 -25.11 8.92
N ASN A 210 -29.90 -24.80 9.54
CA ASN A 210 -29.74 -24.69 10.98
C ASN A 210 -29.50 -23.24 11.43
N ALA A 211 -29.93 -22.26 10.63
CA ALA A 211 -29.71 -20.86 10.95
C ALA A 211 -30.38 -20.49 12.29
N PRO A 212 -29.70 -19.73 13.16
CA PRO A 212 -30.29 -19.27 14.41
C PRO A 212 -31.50 -18.38 14.13
N LYS A 213 -32.47 -18.40 15.05
CA LYS A 213 -33.65 -17.54 14.98
C LYS A 213 -33.25 -16.08 15.19
N VAL A 214 -33.85 -15.20 14.40
CA VAL A 214 -33.69 -13.75 14.54
C VAL A 214 -34.96 -13.21 15.20
N ASN A 215 -34.82 -12.55 16.35
CA ASN A 215 -35.95 -12.03 17.13
C ASN A 215 -37.04 -13.08 17.45
N GLY A 216 -36.66 -14.35 17.64
CA GLY A 216 -37.57 -15.45 17.96
C GLY A 216 -38.31 -16.08 16.76
N ALA A 217 -38.06 -15.61 15.54
CA ALA A 217 -38.63 -16.13 14.30
C ALA A 217 -37.57 -16.71 13.37
N ASP A 218 -38.00 -17.44 12.34
CA ASP A 218 -37.10 -17.95 11.30
C ASP A 218 -36.57 -16.77 10.46
N PRO A 219 -35.27 -16.75 10.13
CA PRO A 219 -34.63 -15.63 9.44
C PRO A 219 -35.17 -15.44 8.03
N THR A 220 -35.39 -14.17 7.67
CA THR A 220 -35.79 -13.74 6.33
C THR A 220 -34.57 -13.54 5.43
N PRO A 221 -34.73 -13.47 4.09
CA PRO A 221 -33.64 -13.09 3.20
C PRO A 221 -33.01 -11.73 3.54
N SER A 222 -33.78 -10.80 4.13
CA SER A 222 -33.25 -9.50 4.58
C SER A 222 -32.32 -9.67 5.78
N ASP A 223 -32.71 -10.52 6.75
CA ASP A 223 -31.84 -10.82 7.90
C ASP A 223 -30.52 -11.46 7.45
N VAL A 224 -30.57 -12.35 6.43
CA VAL A 224 -29.36 -12.93 5.82
C VAL A 224 -28.49 -11.85 5.18
N MET A 225 -29.07 -10.86 4.50
CA MET A 225 -28.30 -9.76 3.93
C MET A 225 -27.61 -8.95 5.03
N ASP A 226 -28.35 -8.55 6.06
CA ASP A 226 -27.82 -7.79 7.20
C ASP A 226 -26.67 -8.53 7.90
N ASP A 227 -26.78 -9.84 8.07
CA ASP A 227 -25.73 -10.69 8.63
C ASP A 227 -24.47 -10.71 7.74
N ILE A 228 -24.64 -10.80 6.42
CA ILE A 228 -23.51 -10.76 5.48
C ILE A 228 -22.81 -9.39 5.52
N GLU A 229 -23.57 -8.29 5.49
CA GLU A 229 -23.03 -6.93 5.51
C GLU A 229 -22.22 -6.64 6.78
N ARG A 230 -22.69 -7.13 7.93
CA ARG A 230 -22.01 -6.93 9.22
C ARG A 230 -20.75 -7.77 9.38
N HIS A 231 -20.70 -8.95 8.78
CA HIS A 231 -19.66 -9.94 9.09
C HIS A 231 -18.70 -10.25 7.94
N ALA A 232 -18.92 -9.75 6.71
CA ALA A 232 -18.04 -10.01 5.57
C ALA A 232 -16.62 -9.43 5.72
N CYS A 233 -16.48 -8.31 6.43
CA CYS A 233 -15.23 -7.56 6.59
C CYS A 233 -14.90 -7.41 8.09
N PRO A 234 -14.27 -8.41 8.74
CA PRO A 234 -14.12 -8.46 10.20
C PRO A 234 -13.07 -7.50 10.78
N GLY A 235 -12.34 -6.74 9.96
CA GLY A 235 -11.30 -5.84 10.45
C GLY A 235 -10.43 -5.25 9.35
N ALA A 236 -9.22 -4.82 9.73
CA ALA A 236 -8.26 -4.23 8.81
C ALA A 236 -7.66 -5.26 7.83
N GLY A 237 -7.30 -4.79 6.64
CA GLY A 237 -6.64 -5.55 5.57
C GLY A 237 -7.35 -5.46 4.23
N ALA A 238 -6.62 -5.79 3.15
CA ALA A 238 -7.18 -5.82 1.81
C ALA A 238 -8.08 -7.05 1.58
N CYS A 239 -8.89 -7.02 0.53
CA CYS A 239 -9.79 -8.13 0.18
C CYS A 239 -9.07 -9.50 0.16
N GLY A 240 -9.64 -10.49 0.85
CA GLY A 240 -8.98 -11.77 1.16
C GLY A 240 -8.75 -12.76 0.01
N GLY A 241 -9.36 -12.54 -1.15
CA GLY A 241 -9.18 -13.40 -2.33
C GLY A 241 -7.97 -13.01 -3.17
N MET A 242 -7.62 -13.81 -4.19
CA MET A 242 -6.64 -13.44 -5.22
C MET A 242 -7.23 -12.43 -6.24
N TYR A 243 -7.72 -11.31 -5.71
CA TYR A 243 -8.07 -10.13 -6.50
C TYR A 243 -6.81 -9.28 -6.73
N THR A 244 -6.96 -8.09 -7.32
CA THR A 244 -5.81 -7.26 -7.67
C THR A 244 -4.89 -6.98 -6.49
N ALA A 245 -5.41 -6.75 -5.28
CA ALA A 245 -4.56 -6.40 -4.15
C ALA A 245 -3.53 -7.50 -3.80
N ASN A 246 -4.00 -8.73 -3.59
CA ASN A 246 -3.14 -9.88 -3.29
C ASN A 246 -2.33 -10.34 -4.53
N THR A 247 -2.89 -10.21 -5.73
CA THR A 247 -2.15 -10.49 -6.97
C THR A 247 -0.97 -9.54 -7.15
N MET A 248 -1.20 -8.24 -6.94
CA MET A 248 -0.13 -7.24 -7.05
C MET A 248 0.89 -7.36 -5.93
N SER A 249 0.48 -7.62 -4.68
CA SER A 249 1.45 -7.85 -3.61
C SER A 249 2.35 -9.06 -3.90
N THR A 250 1.77 -10.17 -4.38
CA THR A 250 2.51 -11.37 -4.78
C THR A 250 3.46 -11.08 -5.94
N ALA A 251 2.97 -10.38 -6.98
CA ALA A 251 3.80 -10.02 -8.14
C ALA A 251 4.97 -9.10 -7.75
N ILE A 252 4.74 -8.14 -6.86
CA ILE A 252 5.77 -7.19 -6.43
C ILE A 252 6.80 -7.84 -5.51
N GLU A 253 6.38 -8.78 -4.66
CA GLU A 253 7.32 -9.62 -3.91
C GLU A 253 8.17 -10.49 -4.85
N ALA A 254 7.57 -11.09 -5.88
CA ALA A 254 8.30 -11.85 -6.90
C ALA A 254 9.29 -10.98 -7.71
N MET A 255 9.00 -9.69 -7.88
CA MET A 255 9.94 -8.71 -8.47
C MET A 255 11.08 -8.30 -7.53
N GLY A 256 11.07 -8.73 -6.26
CA GLY A 256 12.11 -8.41 -5.28
C GLY A 256 12.00 -7.01 -4.67
N LEU A 257 10.81 -6.38 -4.74
CA LEU A 257 10.57 -5.04 -4.19
C LEU A 257 9.92 -5.07 -2.78
N CYS A 258 9.71 -6.27 -2.23
CA CYS A 258 9.24 -6.51 -0.86
C CYS A 258 10.19 -7.46 -0.13
N LEU A 259 10.08 -7.49 1.20
CA LEU A 259 10.69 -8.56 1.99
C LEU A 259 9.92 -9.89 1.76
N PRO A 260 10.61 -11.04 1.79
CA PRO A 260 9.95 -12.34 1.71
C PRO A 260 8.87 -12.52 2.78
N GLY A 261 7.69 -12.97 2.37
CA GLY A 261 6.51 -13.15 3.19
C GLY A 261 5.59 -11.93 3.27
N SER A 262 6.01 -10.75 2.81
CA SER A 262 5.23 -9.49 2.88
C SER A 262 3.83 -9.64 2.28
N SER A 263 3.72 -10.31 1.13
CA SER A 263 2.47 -10.53 0.40
C SER A 263 1.51 -11.49 1.11
N SER A 264 2.01 -12.28 2.06
CA SER A 264 1.27 -13.39 2.70
C SER A 264 0.86 -13.12 4.16
N TYR A 265 1.51 -12.19 4.86
CA TYR A 265 1.17 -11.87 6.24
C TYR A 265 -0.16 -11.10 6.33
N PRO A 266 -1.17 -11.61 7.07
CA PRO A 266 -2.41 -10.89 7.32
C PRO A 266 -2.17 -9.54 8.01
N ALA A 267 -3.03 -8.57 7.76
CA ALA A 267 -2.87 -7.20 8.28
C ALA A 267 -2.78 -7.13 9.81
N THR A 268 -3.51 -8.00 10.51
CA THR A 268 -3.57 -8.07 11.98
C THR A 268 -2.60 -9.10 12.59
N SER A 269 -1.78 -9.74 11.76
CA SER A 269 -0.83 -10.75 12.22
C SER A 269 0.39 -10.12 12.92
N PRO A 270 0.95 -10.76 13.96
CA PRO A 270 2.21 -10.32 14.56
C PRO A 270 3.38 -10.27 13.57
N GLU A 271 3.37 -11.13 12.56
CA GLU A 271 4.35 -11.18 11.47
C GLU A 271 4.42 -9.85 10.72
N LYS A 272 3.27 -9.23 10.43
CA LYS A 272 3.21 -7.92 9.75
C LYS A 272 3.87 -6.82 10.58
N ALA A 273 3.65 -6.82 11.89
CA ALA A 273 4.29 -5.85 12.79
C ALA A 273 5.79 -6.09 12.95
N ARG A 274 6.28 -7.33 12.78
CA ARG A 274 7.72 -7.67 12.80
C ARG A 274 8.42 -7.34 11.49
N GLU A 275 7.70 -7.35 10.37
CA GLU A 275 8.21 -6.93 9.07
C GLU A 275 8.51 -5.42 9.03
N CYS A 276 7.65 -4.61 9.67
CA CYS A 276 7.78 -3.15 9.81
C CYS A 276 8.87 -2.72 10.80
#